data_AF-A0A2U8W0W9-F1
#
_entry.id   AF-A0A2U8W0W9-F1
#
_cell.length_a   1.000
_cell.length_b   1.000
_cell.length_c   1.000
_cell.angle_alpha   90.00
_cell.angle_beta   90.00
_cell.angle_gamma   90.00
#
_symmetry.space_group_name_H-M   'P 1'
#
loop_
_entity.id
_entity.type
_entity.pdbx_description
1 polymer ?
#
loop_
_entity_poly.entity_id
_entity_poly.type
_entity_poly.pdbx_seq_one_letter_code
_entity_poly.pdbx_strand_id
1 'polypeptide(L)'
;MKLFRCQSCGNILYFENQTCERCRHRLAYLPETGTLSALEPAGGNAWTPLAIPDRPSLFCTNAEHDACNWLVPPGSNDAFCLACRHNGTIPDVADPANLLAWQQMEFAKHRLFYTLLRWNLPLKTRAEDPEHGLVFHFLADPPAEGPKVMTGHDNGVITIALVEANDAERETRRHAMGEPYRTLIGHFRHEVGHHYWDILVRDQAKLDACRAVFGDDSEDYEAALKRHYADGTPPDWQERYVSAYATTHPWEDFAETWAHYLHIVDTLEMASAFGLEVNPAVDTNREISAKIDFDPYAAVSVQQIVDAWLPFVFAINSVNRAMGISDLYPFVLAPAVVRKLGFVHDLVHGHV
;
A
#
# COMPACT_ATOMS: atom_id res chain seq x y z
N MET A 1 -1.69 8.97 -1.95
CA MET A 1 -2.78 9.22 -2.92
C MET A 1 -3.06 10.70 -3.02
N LYS A 2 -3.44 11.21 -4.21
CA LYS A 2 -3.76 12.63 -4.43
C LYS A 2 -5.23 12.89 -4.73
N LEU A 3 -5.64 14.16 -4.68
CA LEU A 3 -6.93 14.62 -5.16
C LEU A 3 -6.94 14.74 -6.69
N PHE A 4 -8.09 14.49 -7.29
CA PHE A 4 -8.31 14.67 -8.73
C PHE A 4 -9.38 15.74 -8.97
N ARG A 5 -9.52 16.16 -10.22
CA ARG A 5 -10.52 17.15 -10.63
C ARG A 5 -11.32 16.62 -11.80
N CYS A 6 -12.65 16.63 -11.67
CA CYS A 6 -13.55 16.28 -12.75
C CYS A 6 -13.37 17.24 -13.93
N GLN A 7 -13.04 16.71 -15.10
CA GLN A 7 -12.75 17.48 -16.31
C GLN A 7 -14.02 18.16 -16.86
N SER A 8 -15.21 17.60 -16.56
CA SER A 8 -16.50 18.13 -17.02
C SER A 8 -17.00 19.33 -16.19
N CYS A 9 -16.90 19.27 -14.85
CA CYS A 9 -17.51 20.29 -13.97
C CYS A 9 -16.56 20.90 -12.92
N GLY A 10 -15.31 20.45 -12.87
CA GLY A 10 -14.29 20.95 -11.95
C GLY A 10 -14.43 20.49 -10.49
N ASN A 11 -15.35 19.56 -10.16
CA ASN A 11 -15.49 19.03 -8.81
C ASN A 11 -14.23 18.29 -8.34
N ILE A 12 -13.91 18.37 -7.05
CA ILE A 12 -12.86 17.54 -6.44
C ILE A 12 -13.32 16.09 -6.45
N LEU A 13 -12.42 15.18 -6.78
CA LEU A 13 -12.66 13.75 -6.82
C LEU A 13 -11.60 13.03 -5.96
N TYR A 14 -12.03 11.96 -5.32
CA TYR A 14 -11.21 11.03 -4.58
C TYR A 14 -10.96 9.77 -5.40
N PHE A 15 -9.86 9.08 -5.12
CA PHE A 15 -9.36 7.97 -5.92
C PHE A 15 -10.39 6.86 -6.19
N GLU A 16 -11.25 6.58 -5.19
CA GLU A 16 -12.27 5.53 -5.24
C GLU A 16 -13.60 6.00 -5.84
N ASN A 17 -13.75 7.28 -6.19
CA ASN A 17 -15.00 7.77 -6.78
C ASN A 17 -15.23 7.09 -8.14
N GLN A 18 -16.42 6.53 -8.31
CA GLN A 18 -16.90 5.91 -9.55
C GLN A 18 -17.86 6.83 -10.32
N THR A 19 -18.42 7.84 -9.65
CA THR A 19 -19.33 8.83 -10.23
C THR A 19 -19.00 10.20 -9.66
N CYS A 20 -19.07 11.25 -10.49
CA CYS A 20 -18.95 12.61 -10.02
C CYS A 20 -20.26 13.04 -9.34
N GLU A 21 -20.22 13.37 -8.06
CA GLU A 21 -21.43 13.75 -7.31
C GLU A 21 -22.09 15.05 -7.83
N ARG A 22 -21.35 15.90 -8.55
CA ARG A 22 -21.89 17.15 -9.09
C ARG A 22 -22.52 17.01 -10.47
N CYS A 23 -21.82 16.40 -11.42
CA CYS A 23 -22.28 16.31 -12.83
C CYS A 23 -22.71 14.90 -13.25
N ARG A 24 -22.68 13.94 -12.33
CA ARG A 24 -23.09 12.54 -12.50
C ARG A 24 -22.37 11.77 -13.61
N HIS A 25 -21.29 12.32 -14.17
CA HIS A 25 -20.43 11.55 -15.08
C HIS A 25 -19.85 10.35 -14.36
N ARG A 26 -19.83 9.21 -15.05
CA ARG A 26 -19.05 8.06 -14.62
C ARG A 26 -17.56 8.43 -14.62
N LEU A 27 -16.82 7.88 -13.67
CA LEU A 27 -15.40 8.12 -13.48
C LEU A 27 -14.64 6.82 -13.64
N ALA A 28 -13.44 6.90 -14.20
CA ALA A 28 -12.49 5.81 -14.14
C ALA A 28 -11.04 6.28 -14.05
N TYR A 29 -10.23 5.49 -13.35
CA TYR A 29 -8.80 5.73 -13.22
C TYR A 29 -8.05 5.21 -14.45
N LEU A 30 -7.11 6.03 -14.91
CA LEU A 30 -6.26 5.82 -16.07
C LEU A 30 -4.83 5.63 -15.57
N PRO A 31 -4.34 4.37 -15.45
CA PRO A 31 -3.00 4.11 -14.94
C PRO A 31 -1.88 4.82 -15.72
N GLU A 32 -2.03 4.92 -17.03
CA GLU A 32 -1.08 5.50 -17.96
C GLU A 32 -0.87 7.00 -17.79
N THR A 33 -1.88 7.72 -17.27
CA THR A 33 -1.78 9.15 -16.97
C THR A 33 -1.84 9.45 -15.47
N GLY A 34 -2.00 8.43 -14.63
CA GLY A 34 -2.18 8.57 -13.19
C GLY A 34 -3.31 9.53 -12.82
N THR A 35 -4.45 9.44 -13.53
CA THR A 35 -5.57 10.40 -13.44
C THR A 35 -6.93 9.70 -13.34
N LEU A 36 -7.78 10.17 -12.44
CA LEU A 36 -9.21 9.83 -12.43
C LEU A 36 -9.97 10.75 -13.40
N SER A 37 -10.56 10.19 -14.45
CA SER A 37 -11.22 10.93 -15.52
C SER A 37 -12.72 10.75 -15.50
N ALA A 38 -13.47 11.83 -15.74
CA ALA A 38 -14.85 11.75 -16.20
C ALA A 38 -14.91 11.13 -17.59
N LEU A 39 -15.97 10.39 -17.85
CA LEU A 39 -16.13 9.58 -19.06
C LEU A 39 -17.38 10.00 -19.85
N GLU A 40 -17.28 9.92 -21.18
CA GLU A 40 -18.40 9.97 -22.10
C GLU A 40 -18.57 8.62 -22.82
N PRO A 41 -19.80 8.19 -23.14
CA PRO A 41 -20.01 6.97 -23.93
C PRO A 41 -19.40 7.09 -25.34
N ALA A 42 -18.60 6.11 -25.76
CA ALA A 42 -18.00 6.06 -27.10
C ALA A 42 -18.74 5.13 -28.08
N GLY A 43 -19.83 4.48 -27.62
CA GLY A 43 -20.56 3.44 -28.33
C GLY A 43 -20.13 2.02 -27.92
N GLY A 44 -21.06 1.07 -27.99
CA GLY A 44 -20.85 -0.28 -27.45
C GLY A 44 -20.51 -0.24 -25.95
N ASN A 45 -19.46 -0.98 -25.55
CA ASN A 45 -18.96 -1.00 -24.18
C ASN A 45 -17.79 -0.03 -23.94
N ALA A 46 -17.43 0.78 -24.94
CA ALA A 46 -16.29 1.69 -24.87
C ALA A 46 -16.66 3.06 -24.28
N TRP A 47 -15.68 3.65 -23.60
CA TRP A 47 -15.79 4.95 -22.95
C TRP A 47 -14.66 5.86 -23.41
N THR A 48 -14.98 7.13 -23.64
CA THR A 48 -14.02 8.20 -23.95
C THR A 48 -13.67 8.93 -22.65
N PRO A 49 -12.43 8.83 -22.14
CA PRO A 49 -12.01 9.59 -20.97
C PRO A 49 -11.75 11.05 -21.36
N LEU A 50 -12.38 12.00 -20.67
CA LEU A 50 -12.19 13.43 -20.91
C LEU A 50 -10.76 13.91 -20.67
N ALA A 51 -9.96 13.19 -19.86
CA ALA A 51 -8.54 13.48 -19.66
C ALA A 51 -7.68 13.14 -20.90
N ILE A 52 -8.12 12.19 -21.74
CA ILE A 52 -7.44 11.72 -22.95
C ILE A 52 -8.46 11.34 -24.05
N PRO A 53 -9.17 12.32 -24.65
CA PRO A 53 -10.31 12.05 -25.52
C PRO A 53 -9.99 11.26 -26.80
N ASP A 54 -8.72 11.20 -27.19
CA ASP A 54 -8.20 10.47 -28.35
C ASP A 54 -8.00 8.97 -28.09
N ARG A 55 -8.22 8.51 -26.85
CA ARG A 55 -7.90 7.15 -26.39
C ARG A 55 -9.11 6.50 -25.71
N PRO A 56 -10.12 6.06 -26.48
CA PRO A 56 -11.23 5.32 -25.91
C PRO A 56 -10.74 3.98 -25.35
N SER A 57 -11.31 3.58 -24.21
CA SER A 57 -10.93 2.37 -23.49
C SER A 57 -12.15 1.65 -22.92
N LEU A 58 -11.95 0.40 -22.50
CA LEU A 58 -12.94 -0.43 -21.83
C LEU A 58 -12.73 -0.38 -20.31
N PHE A 59 -13.80 -0.58 -19.55
CA PHE A 59 -13.67 -0.86 -18.12
C PHE A 59 -13.03 -2.23 -17.91
N CYS A 60 -12.28 -2.35 -16.81
CA CYS A 60 -11.93 -3.65 -16.26
C CYS A 60 -13.19 -4.48 -16.00
N THR A 61 -13.18 -5.78 -16.28
CA THR A 61 -14.28 -6.71 -16.00
C THR A 61 -14.71 -6.68 -14.54
N ASN A 62 -13.77 -6.51 -13.60
CA ASN A 62 -14.11 -6.41 -12.17
C ASN A 62 -14.94 -5.17 -11.80
N ALA A 63 -15.12 -4.21 -12.72
CA ALA A 63 -16.04 -3.08 -12.53
C ALA A 63 -17.51 -3.51 -12.54
N GLU A 64 -17.85 -4.68 -13.11
CA GLU A 64 -19.21 -5.26 -13.05
C GLU A 64 -19.62 -5.65 -11.62
N HIS A 65 -18.63 -5.86 -10.76
CA HIS A 65 -18.79 -6.21 -9.35
C HIS A 65 -18.54 -5.02 -8.40
N ASP A 66 -18.47 -3.79 -8.92
CA ASP A 66 -18.07 -2.59 -8.19
C ASP A 66 -16.71 -2.70 -7.46
N ALA A 67 -15.90 -3.70 -7.81
CA ALA A 67 -14.63 -3.98 -7.18
C ALA A 67 -13.46 -3.23 -7.85
N CYS A 68 -13.70 -2.60 -9.01
CA CYS A 68 -12.69 -1.85 -9.74
C CYS A 68 -13.29 -0.61 -10.40
N ASN A 69 -12.56 0.51 -10.36
CA ASN A 69 -12.90 1.75 -11.08
C ASN A 69 -11.86 2.12 -12.15
N TRP A 70 -11.06 1.17 -12.65
CA TRP A 70 -9.99 1.43 -13.61
C TRP A 70 -10.39 1.05 -15.03
N LEU A 71 -9.84 1.74 -16.02
CA LEU A 71 -9.89 1.30 -17.42
C LEU A 71 -8.72 0.36 -17.73
N VAL A 72 -8.90 -0.46 -18.76
CA VAL A 72 -7.80 -1.22 -19.37
C VAL A 72 -6.98 -0.29 -20.28
N PRO A 73 -5.70 -0.62 -20.55
CA PRO A 73 -4.86 0.20 -21.42
C PRO A 73 -5.52 0.48 -22.78
N PRO A 74 -5.45 1.71 -23.30
CA PRO A 74 -6.03 2.05 -24.60
C PRO A 74 -5.51 1.14 -25.73
N GLY A 75 -6.42 0.66 -26.58
CA GLY A 75 -6.10 -0.25 -27.67
C GLY A 75 -5.86 -1.71 -27.26
N SER A 76 -5.95 -2.05 -25.96
CA SER A 76 -5.95 -3.43 -25.50
C SER A 76 -7.35 -4.06 -25.58
N ASN A 77 -7.37 -5.39 -25.77
CA ASN A 77 -8.56 -6.22 -25.61
C ASN A 77 -8.52 -7.03 -24.29
N ASP A 78 -7.65 -6.63 -23.35
CA ASP A 78 -7.57 -7.26 -22.05
C ASP A 78 -8.88 -7.12 -21.29
N ALA A 79 -9.25 -8.17 -20.57
CA ALA A 79 -10.41 -8.14 -19.67
C ALA A 79 -10.10 -7.35 -18.37
N PHE A 80 -8.85 -7.32 -17.94
CA PHE A 80 -8.47 -6.79 -16.63
C PHE A 80 -7.50 -5.61 -16.74
N CYS A 81 -7.65 -4.61 -15.87
CA CYS A 81 -6.73 -3.48 -15.78
C CYS A 81 -5.35 -3.90 -15.22
N LEU A 82 -4.40 -2.96 -15.21
CA LEU A 82 -3.03 -3.19 -14.71
C LEU A 82 -2.96 -3.70 -13.27
N ALA A 83 -3.96 -3.46 -12.43
CA ALA A 83 -4.02 -4.01 -11.07
C ALA A 83 -4.76 -5.35 -11.00
N CYS A 84 -5.96 -5.44 -11.60
CA CYS A 84 -6.78 -6.66 -11.52
C CYS A 84 -6.20 -7.85 -12.28
N ARG A 85 -5.30 -7.62 -13.25
CA ARG A 85 -4.59 -8.72 -13.95
C ARG A 85 -3.67 -9.54 -13.05
N HIS A 86 -3.42 -9.09 -11.82
CA HIS A 86 -2.69 -9.83 -10.79
C HIS A 86 -3.60 -10.66 -9.88
N ASN A 87 -4.90 -10.75 -10.14
CA ASN A 87 -5.76 -11.66 -9.39
C ASN A 87 -5.54 -13.11 -9.84
N GLY A 88 -5.19 -13.95 -8.88
CA GLY A 88 -5.22 -15.41 -9.03
C GLY A 88 -6.61 -15.93 -8.67
N THR A 89 -6.79 -16.33 -7.41
CA THR A 89 -8.08 -16.79 -6.89
C THR A 89 -8.81 -15.63 -6.24
N ILE A 90 -10.09 -15.44 -6.61
CA ILE A 90 -11.02 -14.56 -5.91
C ILE A 90 -12.07 -15.41 -5.18
N PRO A 91 -12.72 -14.92 -4.11
CA PRO A 91 -13.75 -15.67 -3.43
C PRO A 91 -15.01 -15.81 -4.29
N ASP A 92 -15.94 -16.66 -3.85
CA ASP A 92 -17.25 -16.78 -4.50
C ASP A 92 -18.06 -15.48 -4.33
N VAL A 93 -18.11 -14.69 -5.39
CA VAL A 93 -18.81 -13.40 -5.45
C VAL A 93 -20.33 -13.54 -5.57
N ALA A 94 -20.86 -14.75 -5.71
CA ALA A 94 -22.31 -14.99 -5.60
C ALA A 94 -22.80 -14.85 -4.15
N ASP A 95 -21.91 -15.04 -3.16
CA ASP A 95 -22.18 -14.69 -1.77
C ASP A 95 -21.96 -13.17 -1.56
N PRO A 96 -23.00 -12.42 -1.17
CA PRO A 96 -22.89 -10.97 -0.94
C PRO A 96 -21.84 -10.58 0.11
N ALA A 97 -21.61 -11.40 1.14
CA ALA A 97 -20.62 -11.11 2.18
C ALA A 97 -19.20 -11.22 1.60
N ASN A 98 -18.95 -12.25 0.80
CA ASN A 98 -17.67 -12.44 0.11
C ASN A 98 -17.41 -11.33 -0.92
N LEU A 99 -18.45 -10.94 -1.68
CA LEU A 99 -18.35 -9.84 -2.63
C LEU A 99 -17.94 -8.53 -1.94
N LEU A 100 -18.60 -8.15 -0.83
CA LEU A 100 -18.26 -6.95 -0.07
C LEU A 100 -16.82 -7.00 0.48
N ALA A 101 -16.41 -8.13 1.03
CA ALA A 101 -15.05 -8.32 1.52
C ALA A 101 -14.01 -8.20 0.40
N TRP A 102 -14.30 -8.79 -0.76
CA TRP A 102 -13.42 -8.73 -1.93
C TRP A 102 -13.35 -7.32 -2.53
N GLN A 103 -14.45 -6.55 -2.57
CA GLN A 103 -14.42 -5.14 -2.97
C GLN A 103 -13.44 -4.34 -2.10
N GLN A 104 -13.46 -4.54 -0.78
CA GLN A 104 -12.53 -3.87 0.14
C GLN A 104 -11.06 -4.27 -0.12
N MET A 105 -10.82 -5.56 -0.40
CA MET A 105 -9.50 -6.08 -0.79
C MET A 105 -9.01 -5.42 -2.07
N GLU A 106 -9.86 -5.36 -3.10
CA GLU A 106 -9.51 -4.72 -4.36
C GLU A 106 -9.22 -3.23 -4.18
N PHE A 107 -9.99 -2.49 -3.38
CA PHE A 107 -9.66 -1.09 -3.10
C PHE A 107 -8.32 -0.92 -2.38
N ALA A 108 -8.01 -1.76 -1.39
CA ALA A 108 -6.70 -1.76 -0.73
C ALA A 108 -5.57 -2.09 -1.72
N LYS A 109 -5.77 -3.09 -2.58
CA LYS A 109 -4.82 -3.46 -3.65
C LYS A 109 -4.66 -2.35 -4.68
N HIS A 110 -5.72 -1.68 -5.11
CA HIS A 110 -5.63 -0.54 -6.04
C HIS A 110 -4.80 0.61 -5.45
N ARG A 111 -4.91 0.84 -4.13
CA ARG A 111 -4.04 1.80 -3.45
C ARG A 111 -2.58 1.39 -3.47
N LEU A 112 -2.29 0.12 -3.25
CA LEU A 112 -0.94 -0.40 -3.41
C LEU A 112 -0.44 -0.21 -4.87
N PHE A 113 -1.21 -0.64 -5.87
CA PHE A 113 -0.80 -0.54 -7.27
C PHE A 113 -0.61 0.90 -7.74
N TYR A 114 -1.40 1.85 -7.25
CA TYR A 114 -1.14 3.27 -7.46
C TYR A 114 0.29 3.64 -7.07
N THR A 115 0.72 3.24 -5.88
CA THR A 115 2.05 3.50 -5.33
C THR A 115 3.15 2.81 -6.14
N LEU A 116 2.94 1.53 -6.50
CA LEU A 116 3.91 0.77 -7.31
C LEU A 116 4.09 1.37 -8.71
N LEU A 117 2.99 1.82 -9.34
CA LEU A 117 3.03 2.49 -10.64
C LEU A 117 3.72 3.85 -10.58
N ARG A 118 3.59 4.59 -9.47
CA ARG A 118 4.24 5.89 -9.32
C ARG A 118 5.76 5.83 -9.28
N TRP A 119 6.32 4.74 -8.77
CA TRP A 119 7.76 4.46 -8.83
C TRP A 119 8.17 3.61 -10.03
N ASN A 120 7.23 3.28 -10.93
CA ASN A 120 7.48 2.43 -12.08
C ASN A 120 8.17 1.10 -11.69
N LEU A 121 7.73 0.52 -10.57
CA LEU A 121 8.27 -0.75 -10.09
C LEU A 121 7.86 -1.91 -11.02
N PRO A 122 8.67 -2.98 -11.13
CA PRO A 122 8.33 -4.12 -11.97
C PRO A 122 7.02 -4.80 -11.54
N LEU A 123 6.09 -4.99 -12.48
CA LEU A 123 4.75 -5.57 -12.26
C LEU A 123 4.47 -6.73 -13.23
N LYS A 124 5.41 -7.65 -13.39
CA LYS A 124 5.18 -8.84 -14.23
C LYS A 124 4.10 -9.73 -13.61
N THR A 125 3.14 -10.18 -14.40
CA THR A 125 2.17 -11.19 -13.94
C THR A 125 2.73 -12.60 -14.03
N ARG A 126 2.07 -13.57 -13.41
CA ARG A 126 2.35 -15.01 -13.60
C ARG A 126 2.27 -15.50 -15.05
N ALA A 127 1.52 -14.81 -15.91
CA ALA A 127 1.47 -15.15 -17.33
C ALA A 127 2.74 -14.69 -18.08
N GLU A 128 3.38 -13.61 -17.63
CA GLU A 128 4.60 -13.05 -18.22
C GLU A 128 5.87 -13.64 -17.60
N ASP A 129 5.82 -13.96 -16.31
CA ASP A 129 6.88 -14.60 -15.53
C ASP A 129 6.27 -15.70 -14.65
N PRO A 130 6.22 -16.96 -15.14
CA PRO A 130 5.60 -18.06 -14.42
C PRO A 130 6.23 -18.36 -13.06
N GLU A 131 7.51 -18.02 -12.87
CA GLU A 131 8.27 -18.38 -11.67
C GLU A 131 8.25 -17.28 -10.62
N HIS A 132 8.39 -16.00 -11.01
CA HIS A 132 8.49 -14.87 -10.08
C HIS A 132 7.38 -13.83 -10.24
N GLY A 133 6.44 -14.03 -11.16
CA GLY A 133 5.37 -13.07 -11.42
C GLY A 133 4.45 -12.85 -10.20
N LEU A 134 4.09 -11.60 -9.97
CA LEU A 134 3.24 -11.21 -8.84
C LEU A 134 1.79 -11.69 -9.07
N VAL A 135 1.21 -12.36 -8.07
CA VAL A 135 -0.20 -12.78 -8.07
C VAL A 135 -0.79 -12.70 -6.66
N PHE A 136 -2.05 -12.32 -6.55
CA PHE A 136 -2.80 -12.23 -5.30
C PHE A 136 -3.93 -13.28 -5.28
N HIS A 137 -3.98 -14.08 -4.22
CA HIS A 137 -5.11 -14.97 -3.91
C HIS A 137 -5.87 -14.43 -2.70
N PHE A 138 -7.17 -14.19 -2.89
CA PHE A 138 -8.10 -13.82 -1.83
C PHE A 138 -8.93 -15.04 -1.46
N LEU A 139 -8.62 -15.64 -0.33
CA LEU A 139 -9.19 -16.94 0.05
C LEU A 139 -10.10 -16.77 1.27
N ALA A 140 -11.36 -17.21 1.12
CA ALA A 140 -12.25 -17.38 2.26
C ALA A 140 -11.84 -18.62 3.06
N ASP A 141 -12.09 -18.59 4.37
CA ASP A 141 -11.92 -19.78 5.20
C ASP A 141 -12.86 -20.89 4.72
N PRO A 142 -12.42 -22.16 4.79
CA PRO A 142 -13.30 -23.28 4.46
C PRO A 142 -14.51 -23.33 5.43
N PRO A 143 -15.71 -23.76 4.97
CA PRO A 143 -16.91 -23.82 5.81
C PRO A 143 -16.86 -24.84 6.98
N ALA A 144 -15.95 -25.80 6.95
CA ALA A 144 -15.78 -26.85 7.97
C ALA A 144 -14.62 -26.51 8.95
N GLU A 145 -14.38 -27.35 9.96
CA GLU A 145 -13.20 -27.28 10.87
C GLU A 145 -11.86 -27.58 10.13
N GLY A 146 -11.66 -26.98 8.97
CA GLY A 146 -10.40 -27.01 8.24
C GLY A 146 -9.43 -25.95 8.77
N PRO A 147 -8.14 -26.05 8.38
CA PRO A 147 -7.17 -25.02 8.72
C PRO A 147 -7.61 -23.67 8.16
N LYS A 148 -7.50 -22.64 8.99
CA LYS A 148 -7.76 -21.26 8.61
C LYS A 148 -6.78 -20.82 7.54
N VAL A 149 -7.24 -19.96 6.63
CA VAL A 149 -6.34 -19.36 5.63
C VAL A 149 -5.37 -18.45 6.36
N MET A 150 -4.08 -18.64 6.08
CA MET A 150 -3.02 -17.77 6.55
C MET A 150 -2.66 -16.75 5.47
N THR A 151 -2.53 -15.50 5.88
CA THR A 151 -1.95 -14.45 5.04
C THR A 151 -0.44 -14.64 4.98
N GLY A 152 0.15 -14.46 3.79
CA GLY A 152 1.58 -14.60 3.61
C GLY A 152 2.03 -14.52 2.15
N HIS A 153 3.34 -14.58 1.96
CA HIS A 153 4.02 -14.52 0.68
C HIS A 153 4.83 -15.80 0.42
N ASP A 154 4.77 -16.30 -0.81
CA ASP A 154 5.61 -17.39 -1.32
C ASP A 154 6.01 -17.11 -2.78
N ASN A 155 7.26 -16.70 -2.99
CA ASN A 155 7.88 -16.48 -4.30
C ASN A 155 7.02 -15.68 -5.30
N GLY A 156 6.43 -14.55 -4.90
CA GLY A 156 5.53 -13.73 -5.71
C GLY A 156 4.05 -14.15 -5.68
N VAL A 157 3.70 -15.25 -5.02
CA VAL A 157 2.32 -15.59 -4.64
C VAL A 157 2.01 -14.93 -3.30
N ILE A 158 1.09 -13.97 -3.29
CA ILE A 158 0.59 -13.35 -2.07
C ILE A 158 -0.79 -13.89 -1.79
N THR A 159 -0.98 -14.53 -0.63
CA THR A 159 -2.27 -14.96 -0.15
C THR A 159 -2.73 -14.00 0.94
N ILE A 160 -3.93 -13.43 0.79
CA ILE A 160 -4.57 -12.64 1.86
C ILE A 160 -5.87 -13.35 2.25
N ALA A 161 -5.99 -13.69 3.54
CA ALA A 161 -7.22 -14.28 4.06
C ALA A 161 -8.38 -13.27 3.99
N LEU A 162 -9.52 -13.68 3.43
CA LEU A 162 -10.66 -12.78 3.22
C LEU A 162 -11.21 -12.20 4.53
N VAL A 163 -11.02 -12.95 5.64
CA VAL A 163 -11.37 -12.51 6.99
C VAL A 163 -10.62 -11.24 7.42
N GLU A 164 -9.47 -10.91 6.82
CA GLU A 164 -8.79 -9.63 7.05
C GLU A 164 -9.60 -8.43 6.54
N ALA A 165 -10.65 -8.61 5.71
CA ALA A 165 -11.56 -7.52 5.36
C ALA A 165 -12.53 -7.17 6.51
N ASN A 166 -12.74 -8.07 7.48
CA ASN A 166 -13.65 -7.82 8.60
C ASN A 166 -12.98 -6.98 9.68
N ASP A 167 -13.47 -5.76 9.89
CA ASP A 167 -12.95 -4.81 10.88
C ASP A 167 -12.92 -5.38 12.31
N ALA A 168 -13.96 -6.11 12.73
CA ALA A 168 -14.04 -6.69 14.07
C ALA A 168 -13.03 -7.82 14.27
N GLU A 169 -12.84 -8.65 13.24
CA GLU A 169 -11.82 -9.70 13.25
C GLU A 169 -10.41 -9.11 13.26
N ARG A 170 -10.16 -8.07 12.45
CA ARG A 170 -8.87 -7.35 12.50
C ARG A 170 -8.60 -6.76 13.87
N GLU A 171 -9.60 -6.15 14.51
CA GLU A 171 -9.45 -5.59 15.85
C GLU A 171 -9.16 -6.67 16.90
N THR A 172 -9.85 -7.81 16.80
CA THR A 172 -9.62 -8.97 17.68
C THR A 172 -8.20 -9.51 17.52
N ARG A 173 -7.74 -9.69 16.28
CA ARG A 173 -6.37 -10.15 15.98
C ARG A 173 -5.33 -9.14 16.44
N ARG A 174 -5.56 -7.84 16.19
CA ARG A 174 -4.69 -6.75 16.63
C ARG A 174 -4.45 -6.83 18.14
N HIS A 175 -5.52 -6.98 18.92
CA HIS A 175 -5.42 -7.13 20.38
C HIS A 175 -4.73 -8.44 20.79
N ALA A 176 -5.10 -9.56 20.18
CA ALA A 176 -4.53 -10.87 20.51
C ALA A 176 -3.03 -10.98 20.22
N MET A 177 -2.57 -10.32 19.16
CA MET A 177 -1.16 -10.30 18.73
C MET A 177 -0.37 -9.12 19.32
N GLY A 178 -1.01 -8.24 20.10
CA GLY A 178 -0.36 -7.05 20.67
C GLY A 178 0.13 -6.06 19.60
N GLU A 179 -0.47 -6.08 18.41
CA GLU A 179 -0.09 -5.19 17.32
C GLU A 179 -0.63 -3.78 17.57
N PRO A 180 0.17 -2.72 17.45
CA PRO A 180 -0.33 -1.37 17.67
C PRO A 180 -1.16 -0.85 16.48
N TYR A 181 -1.05 -1.49 15.32
CA TYR A 181 -1.67 -1.06 14.07
C TYR A 181 -1.87 -2.25 13.13
N ARG A 182 -3.12 -2.55 12.76
CA ARG A 182 -3.47 -3.59 11.77
C ARG A 182 -4.47 -3.03 10.77
N THR A 183 -4.05 -2.82 9.52
CA THR A 183 -4.93 -2.37 8.45
C THR A 183 -4.80 -3.27 7.24
N LEU A 184 -5.87 -3.37 6.46
CA LEU A 184 -5.89 -4.25 5.30
C LEU A 184 -4.77 -3.88 4.30
N ILE A 185 -4.61 -2.60 3.97
CA ILE A 185 -3.53 -2.12 3.10
C ILE A 185 -2.13 -2.38 3.70
N GLY A 186 -2.02 -2.42 5.03
CA GLY A 186 -0.78 -2.77 5.73
C GLY A 186 -0.31 -4.17 5.34
N HIS A 187 -1.20 -5.17 5.35
CA HIS A 187 -0.87 -6.54 4.92
C HIS A 187 -0.41 -6.56 3.47
N PHE A 188 -1.15 -5.92 2.55
CA PHE A 188 -0.72 -5.84 1.14
C PHE A 188 0.69 -5.26 0.98
N ARG A 189 1.00 -4.21 1.73
CA ARG A 189 2.31 -3.55 1.66
C ARG A 189 3.43 -4.38 2.29
N HIS A 190 3.13 -5.12 3.36
CA HIS A 190 4.08 -6.04 3.98
C HIS A 190 4.39 -7.20 3.03
N GLU A 191 3.36 -7.92 2.55
CA GLU A 191 3.54 -9.10 1.71
C GLU A 191 4.21 -8.76 0.37
N VAL A 192 3.88 -7.62 -0.23
CA VAL A 192 4.56 -7.18 -1.46
C VAL A 192 6.00 -6.74 -1.18
N GLY A 193 6.32 -6.35 0.05
CA GLY A 193 7.68 -6.09 0.49
C GLY A 193 8.57 -7.31 0.29
N HIS A 194 8.11 -8.50 0.67
CA HIS A 194 8.85 -9.75 0.39
C HIS A 194 9.06 -10.00 -1.10
N HIS A 195 8.03 -9.77 -1.92
CA HIS A 195 8.15 -9.89 -3.38
C HIS A 195 9.22 -8.92 -3.93
N TYR A 196 9.25 -7.67 -3.46
CA TYR A 196 10.26 -6.71 -3.92
C TYR A 196 11.64 -6.94 -3.32
N TRP A 197 11.75 -7.57 -2.15
CA TRP A 197 13.04 -8.06 -1.65
C TRP A 197 13.65 -9.05 -2.63
N ASP A 198 12.85 -10.02 -3.10
CA ASP A 198 13.28 -11.00 -4.10
C ASP A 198 13.82 -10.30 -5.36
N ILE A 199 12.99 -9.47 -6.01
CA ILE A 199 13.33 -8.97 -7.35
C ILE A 199 14.22 -7.72 -7.37
N LEU A 200 14.29 -6.93 -6.29
CA LEU A 200 15.11 -5.72 -6.21
C LEU A 200 16.38 -5.91 -5.36
N VAL A 201 16.40 -6.87 -4.44
CA VAL A 201 17.56 -7.11 -3.57
C VAL A 201 18.29 -8.39 -3.98
N ARG A 202 17.64 -9.56 -3.82
CA ARG A 202 18.26 -10.88 -4.07
C ARG A 202 18.71 -10.99 -5.52
N ASP A 203 17.81 -10.69 -6.46
CA ASP A 203 18.04 -10.94 -7.88
C ASP A 203 18.85 -9.81 -8.56
N GLN A 204 19.11 -8.71 -7.85
CA GLN A 204 19.93 -7.58 -8.32
C GLN A 204 21.30 -7.50 -7.65
N ALA A 205 21.75 -8.57 -6.98
CA ALA A 205 23.04 -8.64 -6.29
C ALA A 205 23.23 -7.56 -5.20
N LYS A 206 22.17 -7.18 -4.48
CA LYS A 206 22.20 -6.17 -3.41
C LYS A 206 22.11 -6.76 -2.00
N LEU A 207 22.28 -8.08 -1.87
CA LEU A 207 22.20 -8.79 -0.58
C LEU A 207 23.18 -8.23 0.45
N ASP A 208 24.45 -8.01 0.10
CA ASP A 208 25.45 -7.50 1.05
C ASP A 208 25.09 -6.10 1.58
N ALA A 209 24.56 -5.23 0.70
CA ALA A 209 24.09 -3.90 1.08
C ALA A 209 22.84 -3.98 1.99
N CYS A 210 21.90 -4.87 1.67
CA CYS A 210 20.73 -5.11 2.49
C CYS A 210 21.11 -5.67 3.87
N ARG A 211 22.02 -6.65 3.92
CA ARG A 211 22.50 -7.27 5.16
C ARG A 211 23.24 -6.29 6.07
N ALA A 212 23.96 -5.34 5.50
CA ALA A 212 24.60 -4.26 6.25
C ALA A 212 23.58 -3.36 6.99
N VAL A 213 22.33 -3.33 6.54
CA VAL A 213 21.26 -2.46 7.09
C VAL A 213 20.27 -3.24 7.96
N PHE A 214 19.86 -4.43 7.53
CA PHE A 214 18.79 -5.23 8.16
C PHE A 214 19.30 -6.44 8.95
N GLY A 215 20.53 -6.91 8.71
CA GLY A 215 21.05 -8.14 9.28
C GLY A 215 21.01 -9.32 8.31
N ASP A 216 21.42 -10.50 8.79
CA ASP A 216 21.62 -11.69 7.96
C ASP A 216 20.31 -12.43 7.68
N ASP A 217 19.78 -12.30 6.46
CA ASP A 217 18.58 -13.01 6.00
C ASP A 217 18.75 -14.54 5.87
N SER A 218 19.97 -15.08 6.00
CA SER A 218 20.20 -16.53 5.93
C SER A 218 19.93 -17.27 7.25
N GLU A 219 19.55 -16.54 8.31
CA GLU A 219 19.08 -17.15 9.54
C GLU A 219 17.87 -18.08 9.28
N ASP A 220 17.76 -19.17 10.05
CA ASP A 220 16.63 -20.09 9.90
C ASP A 220 15.34 -19.40 10.35
N TYR A 221 14.45 -19.13 9.39
CA TYR A 221 13.22 -18.37 9.59
C TYR A 221 12.31 -19.00 10.65
N GLU A 222 12.08 -20.32 10.59
CA GLU A 222 11.21 -20.99 11.56
C GLU A 222 11.77 -20.94 12.98
N ALA A 223 13.09 -21.11 13.13
CA ALA A 223 13.75 -21.01 14.41
C ALA A 223 13.70 -19.57 14.94
N ALA A 224 13.85 -18.57 14.07
CA ALA A 224 13.74 -17.15 14.44
C ALA A 224 12.32 -16.80 14.92
N LEU A 225 11.29 -17.27 14.21
CA LEU A 225 9.89 -17.11 14.60
C LEU A 225 9.58 -17.80 15.95
N LYS A 226 10.07 -19.02 16.15
CA LYS A 226 9.93 -19.74 17.43
C LYS A 226 10.59 -18.99 18.58
N ARG A 227 11.80 -18.43 18.37
CA ARG A 227 12.49 -17.60 19.37
C ARG A 227 11.69 -16.34 19.70
N HIS A 228 11.19 -15.62 18.70
CA HIS A 228 10.41 -14.40 18.91
C HIS A 228 9.18 -14.63 19.79
N TYR A 229 8.41 -15.70 19.55
CA TYR A 229 7.23 -16.00 20.38
C TYR A 229 7.56 -16.59 21.76
N ALA A 230 8.73 -17.22 21.93
CA ALA A 230 9.16 -17.77 23.21
C ALA A 230 9.77 -16.71 24.12
N ASP A 231 10.64 -15.85 23.58
CA ASP A 231 11.46 -14.91 24.35
C ASP A 231 10.88 -13.47 24.33
N GLY A 232 9.98 -13.18 23.38
CA GLY A 232 9.42 -11.85 23.16
C GLY A 232 10.41 -10.90 22.48
N THR A 233 10.01 -9.63 22.39
CA THR A 233 10.83 -8.58 21.76
C THR A 233 11.90 -8.04 22.72
N PRO A 234 13.13 -7.76 22.24
CA PRO A 234 14.16 -7.10 23.03
C PRO A 234 13.67 -5.77 23.65
N PRO A 235 13.97 -5.44 24.92
CA PRO A 235 13.41 -4.23 25.57
C PRO A 235 13.72 -2.90 24.87
N ASP A 236 14.81 -2.82 24.11
CA ASP A 236 15.29 -1.65 23.37
C ASP A 236 14.93 -1.71 21.86
N TRP A 237 13.99 -2.57 21.45
CA TRP A 237 13.70 -2.79 20.04
C TRP A 237 13.31 -1.52 19.30
N GLN A 238 12.60 -0.58 19.95
CA GLN A 238 12.14 0.68 19.34
C GLN A 238 13.30 1.58 18.89
N GLU A 239 14.52 1.36 19.40
CA GLU A 239 15.70 2.10 18.96
C GLU A 239 16.20 1.65 17.57
N ARG A 240 15.77 0.47 17.12
CA ARG A 240 16.32 -0.23 15.94
C ARG A 240 15.30 -0.69 14.93
N TYR A 241 14.09 -1.04 15.35
CA TYR A 241 13.06 -1.66 14.53
C TYR A 241 11.80 -0.82 14.51
N VAL A 242 11.12 -0.80 13.36
CA VAL A 242 9.89 -0.02 13.20
C VAL A 242 8.71 -0.65 13.95
N SER A 243 8.72 -1.97 14.11
CA SER A 243 7.69 -2.73 14.85
C SER A 243 8.33 -3.83 15.69
N ALA A 244 7.56 -4.35 16.65
CA ALA A 244 7.93 -5.54 17.41
C ALA A 244 8.18 -6.74 16.48
N TYR A 245 7.32 -6.94 15.48
CA TYR A 245 7.41 -8.07 14.56
C TYR A 245 8.65 -8.00 13.65
N ALA A 246 9.10 -6.79 13.29
CA ALA A 246 10.37 -6.57 12.58
C ALA A 246 11.59 -7.13 13.34
N THR A 247 11.50 -7.38 14.65
CA THR A 247 12.59 -8.02 15.41
C THR A 247 12.74 -9.51 15.12
N THR A 248 11.74 -10.12 14.47
CA THR A 248 11.67 -11.57 14.30
C THR A 248 12.78 -12.10 13.40
N HIS A 249 13.00 -11.45 12.26
CA HIS A 249 13.96 -11.91 11.25
C HIS A 249 14.34 -10.73 10.33
N PRO A 250 15.57 -10.62 9.82
CA PRO A 250 15.98 -9.53 8.92
C PRO A 250 15.10 -9.37 7.67
N TRP A 251 14.53 -10.47 7.17
CA TRP A 251 13.56 -10.45 6.07
C TRP A 251 12.22 -9.78 6.45
N GLU A 252 11.75 -10.00 7.69
CA GLU A 252 10.55 -9.35 8.24
C GLU A 252 10.82 -7.88 8.54
N ASP A 253 12.01 -7.55 9.03
CA ASP A 253 12.45 -6.17 9.24
C ASP A 253 12.43 -5.36 7.93
N PHE A 254 12.87 -5.98 6.83
CA PHE A 254 12.77 -5.38 5.50
C PHE A 254 11.31 -5.17 5.09
N ALA A 255 10.45 -6.19 5.17
CA ALA A 255 9.05 -6.11 4.76
C ALA A 255 8.25 -5.08 5.58
N GLU A 256 8.46 -5.05 6.90
CA GLU A 256 7.86 -4.05 7.80
C GLU A 256 8.36 -2.64 7.49
N THR A 257 9.67 -2.46 7.27
CA THR A 257 10.23 -1.16 6.88
C THR A 257 9.68 -0.70 5.52
N TRP A 258 9.60 -1.60 4.54
CA TRP A 258 9.02 -1.35 3.23
C TRP A 258 7.57 -0.86 3.37
N ALA A 259 6.75 -1.58 4.14
CA ALA A 259 5.37 -1.22 4.36
C ALA A 259 5.21 0.15 5.00
N HIS A 260 6.07 0.49 5.97
CA HIS A 260 6.10 1.80 6.60
C HIS A 260 6.54 2.91 5.65
N TYR A 261 7.54 2.68 4.80
CA TYR A 261 7.98 3.66 3.82
C TYR A 261 6.85 4.04 2.86
N LEU A 262 6.15 3.04 2.30
CA LEU A 262 4.98 3.25 1.46
C LEU A 262 3.86 3.99 2.20
N HIS A 263 3.63 3.65 3.48
CA HIS A 263 2.64 4.34 4.31
C HIS A 263 2.94 5.82 4.46
N ILE A 264 4.19 6.17 4.75
CA ILE A 264 4.64 7.55 4.94
C ILE A 264 4.45 8.34 3.64
N VAL A 265 4.98 7.83 2.52
CA VAL A 265 4.93 8.51 1.20
C VAL A 265 3.49 8.75 0.76
N ASP A 266 2.63 7.73 0.82
CA ASP A 266 1.25 7.84 0.36
C ASP A 266 0.43 8.82 1.20
N THR A 267 0.72 8.89 2.49
CA THR A 267 0.06 9.79 3.43
C THR A 267 0.53 11.23 3.23
N LEU A 268 1.84 11.44 3.07
CA LEU A 268 2.39 12.76 2.75
C LEU A 268 1.86 13.28 1.41
N GLU A 269 1.63 12.43 0.42
CA GLU A 269 1.07 12.89 -0.85
C GLU A 269 -0.33 13.47 -0.65
N MET A 270 -1.16 12.80 0.16
CA MET A 270 -2.50 13.30 0.46
C MET A 270 -2.41 14.59 1.28
N ALA A 271 -1.52 14.65 2.26
CA ALA A 271 -1.28 15.86 3.04
C ALA A 271 -0.86 17.03 2.15
N SER A 272 -0.01 16.78 1.15
CA SER A 272 0.38 17.78 0.15
C SER A 272 -0.78 18.21 -0.74
N ALA A 273 -1.62 17.27 -1.18
CA ALA A 273 -2.79 17.57 -2.01
C ALA A 273 -3.82 18.45 -1.29
N PHE A 274 -3.89 18.37 0.05
CA PHE A 274 -4.71 19.26 0.89
C PHE A 274 -3.99 20.55 1.29
N GLY A 275 -2.72 20.72 0.95
CA GLY A 275 -1.91 21.88 1.33
C GLY A 275 -1.68 21.97 2.85
N LEU A 276 -1.55 20.82 3.53
CA LEU A 276 -1.37 20.79 4.97
C LEU A 276 -0.01 21.37 5.38
N GLU A 277 -0.03 22.18 6.43
CA GLU A 277 1.13 22.79 7.07
C GLU A 277 1.00 22.61 8.59
N VAL A 278 2.08 22.19 9.23
CA VAL A 278 2.22 22.18 10.69
C VAL A 278 3.08 23.37 11.08
N ASN A 279 2.48 24.32 11.81
CA ASN A 279 3.12 25.58 12.20
C ASN A 279 2.63 26.01 13.60
N PRO A 280 3.08 25.33 14.67
CA PRO A 280 2.65 25.62 16.02
C PRO A 280 3.25 26.95 16.51
N ALA A 281 2.41 27.88 16.95
CA ALA A 281 2.84 29.23 17.35
C ALA A 281 3.88 29.28 18.49
N VAL A 282 3.95 28.22 19.31
CA VAL A 282 4.92 28.08 20.41
C VAL A 282 6.29 27.58 19.95
N ASP A 283 6.41 27.05 18.74
CA ASP A 283 7.65 26.55 18.15
C ASP A 283 8.42 27.69 17.46
N THR A 284 9.06 28.53 18.28
CA THR A 284 9.81 29.69 17.78
C THR A 284 11.02 29.31 16.93
N ASN A 285 11.54 28.09 17.08
CA ASN A 285 12.73 27.58 16.39
C ASN A 285 12.39 26.77 15.13
N ARG A 286 11.09 26.51 14.87
CA ARG A 286 10.62 25.66 13.76
C ARG A 286 11.11 24.21 13.83
N GLU A 287 11.33 23.68 15.03
CA GLU A 287 11.79 22.30 15.26
C GLU A 287 10.72 21.25 14.95
N ILE A 288 9.45 21.61 15.10
CA ILE A 288 8.29 20.75 14.86
C ILE A 288 7.34 21.39 13.84
N SER A 289 7.90 22.21 12.96
CA SER A 289 7.17 22.87 11.87
C SER A 289 7.48 22.17 10.54
N ALA A 290 6.47 21.90 9.72
CA ALA A 290 6.64 21.35 8.39
C ALA A 290 5.63 21.92 7.41
N LYS A 291 6.10 22.24 6.21
CA LYS A 291 5.24 22.50 5.05
C LYS A 291 5.37 21.34 4.07
N ILE A 292 4.25 20.74 3.70
CA ILE A 292 4.22 19.54 2.85
C ILE A 292 3.85 19.97 1.42
N ASP A 293 4.74 20.66 0.72
CA ASP A 293 4.48 21.27 -0.60
C ASP A 293 5.31 20.67 -1.75
N PHE A 294 5.73 19.42 -1.60
CA PHE A 294 6.49 18.66 -2.61
C PHE A 294 5.79 17.34 -2.94
N ASP A 295 6.16 16.72 -4.07
CA ASP A 295 5.73 15.36 -4.42
C ASP A 295 6.58 14.32 -3.67
N PRO A 296 6.04 13.56 -2.71
CA PRO A 296 6.84 12.62 -1.92
C PRO A 296 7.38 11.44 -2.72
N TYR A 297 6.78 11.12 -3.88
CA TYR A 297 7.30 10.09 -4.79
C TYR A 297 8.54 10.56 -5.56
N ALA A 298 8.80 11.86 -5.60
CA ALA A 298 9.95 12.48 -6.24
C ALA A 298 10.89 13.15 -5.22
N ALA A 299 10.76 12.78 -3.94
CA ALA A 299 11.65 13.29 -2.90
C ALA A 299 13.11 12.95 -3.21
N VAL A 300 14.02 13.88 -2.94
CA VAL A 300 15.44 13.73 -3.28
C VAL A 300 16.21 12.87 -2.27
N SER A 301 15.65 12.68 -1.09
CA SER A 301 16.23 11.87 -0.02
C SER A 301 15.16 11.44 0.99
N VAL A 302 15.47 10.40 1.75
CA VAL A 302 14.66 10.01 2.91
C VAL A 302 14.59 11.12 3.97
N GLN A 303 15.61 11.98 4.08
CA GLN A 303 15.61 13.06 5.06
C GLN A 303 14.51 14.07 4.75
N GLN A 304 14.32 14.43 3.47
CA GLN A 304 13.21 15.30 3.06
C GLN A 304 11.85 14.71 3.47
N ILE A 305 11.69 13.39 3.35
CA ILE A 305 10.47 12.69 3.78
C ILE A 305 10.30 12.75 5.30
N VAL A 306 11.36 12.45 6.06
CA VAL A 306 11.32 12.42 7.53
C VAL A 306 11.08 13.81 8.13
N ASP A 307 11.70 14.85 7.57
CA ASP A 307 11.55 16.25 8.01
C ASP A 307 10.10 16.73 7.84
N ALA A 308 9.39 16.23 6.82
CA ALA A 308 7.96 16.50 6.63
C ALA A 308 7.08 15.59 7.51
N TRP A 309 7.44 14.32 7.63
CA TRP A 309 6.65 13.29 8.32
C TRP A 309 6.58 13.50 9.83
N LEU A 310 7.70 13.77 10.50
CA LEU A 310 7.74 13.82 11.97
C LEU A 310 6.85 14.95 12.54
N PRO A 311 6.94 16.20 12.08
CA PRO A 311 6.02 17.26 12.51
C PRO A 311 4.55 16.93 12.23
N PHE A 312 4.27 16.38 11.04
CA PHE A 312 2.94 16.00 10.60
C PHE A 312 2.30 14.96 11.52
N VAL A 313 3.04 13.89 11.82
CA VAL A 313 2.54 12.79 12.64
C VAL A 313 2.39 13.19 14.11
N PHE A 314 3.28 14.03 14.64
CA PHE A 314 3.13 14.59 15.99
C PHE A 314 1.87 15.44 16.12
N ALA A 315 1.56 16.27 15.12
CA ALA A 315 0.33 17.03 15.09
C ALA A 315 -0.90 16.12 15.02
N ILE A 316 -0.94 15.15 14.10
CA ILE A 316 -2.06 14.21 13.94
C ILE A 316 -2.29 13.37 15.20
N ASN A 317 -1.25 12.78 15.78
CA ASN A 317 -1.39 12.00 17.01
C ASN A 317 -1.90 12.86 18.16
N SER A 318 -1.43 14.11 18.27
CA SER A 318 -1.92 15.04 19.29
C SER A 318 -3.40 15.40 19.11
N VAL A 319 -3.85 15.59 17.86
CA VAL A 319 -5.29 15.80 17.55
C VAL A 319 -6.11 14.55 17.90
N ASN A 320 -5.64 13.35 17.57
CA ASN A 320 -6.33 12.10 17.92
C ASN A 320 -6.46 11.93 19.43
N ARG A 321 -5.37 12.17 20.19
CA ARG A 321 -5.39 12.13 21.65
C ARG A 321 -6.38 13.13 22.25
N ALA A 322 -6.52 14.33 21.67
CA ALA A 322 -7.51 15.32 22.10
C ALA A 322 -8.95 14.85 21.87
N MET A 323 -9.18 13.99 20.87
CA MET A 323 -10.47 13.34 20.62
C MET A 323 -10.67 12.05 21.46
N GLY A 324 -9.71 11.68 22.31
CA GLY A 324 -9.76 10.44 23.10
C GLY A 324 -9.46 9.17 22.30
N ILE A 325 -8.83 9.31 21.13
CA ILE A 325 -8.43 8.20 20.26
C ILE A 325 -6.92 7.98 20.42
N SER A 326 -6.47 6.72 20.35
CA SER A 326 -5.05 6.38 20.32
C SER A 326 -4.31 7.04 19.15
N ASP A 327 -2.98 7.10 19.25
CA ASP A 327 -2.12 7.59 18.18
C ASP A 327 -2.40 6.83 16.87
N LEU A 328 -2.69 7.56 15.78
CA LEU A 328 -2.98 6.97 14.46
C LEU A 328 -1.74 6.27 13.88
N TYR A 329 -0.57 6.83 14.20
CA TYR A 329 0.72 6.25 13.86
C TYR A 329 1.54 6.12 15.16
N PRO A 330 1.49 4.95 15.82
CA PRO A 330 2.12 4.73 17.13
C PRO A 330 3.58 4.24 17.02
N PHE A 331 4.27 4.52 15.92
CA PHE A 331 5.63 4.02 15.66
C PHE A 331 6.69 5.09 15.93
N VAL A 332 7.88 4.64 16.34
CA VAL A 332 9.03 5.51 16.63
C VAL A 332 10.06 5.38 15.51
N LEU A 333 10.36 6.49 14.82
CA LEU A 333 11.40 6.52 13.80
C LEU A 333 12.76 6.91 14.40
N ALA A 334 13.35 5.96 15.14
CA ALA A 334 14.70 6.12 15.66
C ALA A 334 15.73 6.24 14.51
N PRO A 335 16.94 6.79 14.74
CA PRO A 335 17.95 6.96 13.69
C PRO A 335 18.28 5.70 12.90
N ALA A 336 18.22 4.51 13.53
CA ALA A 336 18.42 3.24 12.83
C ALA A 336 17.27 2.89 11.89
N VAL A 337 16.02 3.15 12.29
CA VAL A 337 14.83 2.97 11.44
C VAL A 337 14.88 3.95 10.26
N VAL A 338 15.29 5.21 10.48
CA VAL A 338 15.46 6.19 9.39
C VAL A 338 16.49 5.72 8.37
N ARG A 339 17.60 5.09 8.80
CA ARG A 339 18.57 4.48 7.86
C ARG A 339 17.96 3.35 7.04
N LYS A 340 17.13 2.50 7.64
CA LYS A 340 16.41 1.43 6.94
C LYS A 340 15.40 1.98 5.93
N LEU A 341 14.63 3.01 6.32
CA LEU A 341 13.76 3.74 5.39
C LEU A 341 14.56 4.37 4.24
N GLY A 342 15.78 4.84 4.52
CA GLY A 342 16.72 5.35 3.52
C GLY A 342 17.12 4.30 2.50
N PHE A 343 17.43 3.08 2.95
CA PHE A 343 17.71 1.96 2.05
C PHE A 343 16.52 1.65 1.14
N VAL A 344 15.29 1.60 1.69
CA VAL A 344 14.09 1.36 0.88
C VAL A 344 13.86 2.50 -0.12
N HIS A 345 14.04 3.76 0.31
CA HIS A 345 13.98 4.92 -0.58
C HIS A 345 14.95 4.77 -1.75
N ASP A 346 16.23 4.55 -1.48
CA ASP A 346 17.23 4.39 -2.54
C ASP A 346 16.90 3.19 -3.45
N LEU A 347 16.35 2.11 -2.89
CA LEU A 347 15.99 0.92 -3.66
C LEU A 347 14.86 1.19 -4.67
N VAL A 348 13.76 1.84 -4.24
CA VAL A 348 12.64 2.14 -5.14
C VAL A 348 12.97 3.22 -6.18
N HIS A 349 13.99 4.03 -5.90
CA HIS A 349 14.52 5.03 -6.84
C HIS A 349 15.66 4.51 -7.73
N GLY A 350 16.13 3.26 -7.51
CA GLY A 350 17.18 2.65 -8.31
C GLY A 350 18.59 3.18 -8.02
N HIS A 351 18.84 3.68 -6.81
CA HIS A 351 20.09 4.30 -6.37
C HIS A 351 21.04 3.36 -5.61
N VAL A 352 20.58 2.17 -5.19
CA VAL A 352 21.39 1.15 -4.48
C VAL A 352 22.21 0.31 -5.44
#